data_AF-A0A0F7RRN1-F1
#
_entry.id   AF-A0A0F7RRN1-F1
#
_cell.length_a   1.000
_cell.length_b   1.000
_cell.length_c   1.000
_cell.angle_alpha   90.00
_cell.angle_beta   90.00
_cell.angle_gamma   90.00
#
_symmetry.space_group_name_H-M   'P 1'
#
loop_
_entity.id
_entity.type
_entity.pdbx_description
1 polymer ?
#
loop_
_entity_poly.entity_id
_entity_poly.type
_entity_poly.pdbx_seq_one_letter_code
_entity_poly.pdbx_strand_id
1 'polypeptide(L)'
;MTSFDHRYIESITHRDYVFVYCDGAAIHNGASYAQAGFAVYFPDPELDWLNESGSLPDYEQTSNRAELYALIRAAEAAPTDGRQVVIFSDSKYAINCAHVGHVGNEIADQMARDACYD
;
A
#
# COMPACT_ATOMS: atom_id res chain seq x y z
N MET A 1 3.03 23.50 1.94
CA MET A 1 2.36 22.23 1.64
C MET A 1 0.96 22.54 1.19
N THR A 2 0.70 22.44 -0.11
CA THR A 2 -0.63 22.60 -0.69
C THR A 2 -1.49 21.42 -0.26
N SER A 3 -2.65 21.72 0.33
CA SER A 3 -3.66 20.75 0.75
C SER A 3 -4.16 19.99 -0.49
N PHE A 4 -3.93 18.69 -0.57
CA PHE A 4 -4.57 17.79 -1.54
C PHE A 4 -6.03 17.60 -1.11
N ASP A 5 -6.91 18.52 -1.51
CA ASP A 5 -8.36 18.34 -1.38
C ASP A 5 -8.81 17.34 -2.46
N HIS A 6 -9.49 16.26 -2.06
CA HIS A 6 -10.05 15.21 -2.94
C HIS A 6 -10.84 15.75 -4.14
N ARG A 7 -11.43 16.95 -4.04
CA ARG A 7 -12.17 17.62 -5.12
C ARG A 7 -11.28 18.18 -6.25
N TYR A 8 -9.96 18.20 -6.09
CA TYR A 8 -9.00 18.71 -7.08
C TYR A 8 -8.43 17.61 -8.00
N ILE A 9 -8.76 16.34 -7.73
CA ILE A 9 -8.18 15.17 -8.39
C ILE A 9 -8.73 14.94 -9.82
N GLU A 10 -9.89 15.53 -10.17
CA GLU A 10 -10.80 14.93 -11.17
C GLU A 10 -10.40 14.97 -12.66
N SER A 11 -9.29 15.57 -13.12
CA SER A 11 -8.85 15.33 -14.52
C SER A 11 -7.46 15.85 -14.90
N ILE A 12 -7.02 16.97 -14.33
CA ILE A 12 -5.71 17.57 -14.67
C ILE A 12 -4.58 16.85 -13.94
N THR A 13 -4.79 16.50 -12.68
CA THR A 13 -3.75 15.86 -11.86
C THR A 13 -3.46 14.42 -12.28
N HIS A 14 -4.43 13.70 -12.86
CA HIS A 14 -4.24 12.33 -13.35
C HIS A 14 -3.32 12.20 -14.58
N ARG A 15 -3.06 13.31 -15.28
CA ARG A 15 -2.15 13.32 -16.44
C ARG A 15 -0.69 13.24 -16.03
N ASP A 16 -0.34 13.87 -14.91
CA ASP A 16 1.05 13.93 -14.42
C ASP A 16 1.28 12.99 -13.22
N TYR A 17 0.21 12.61 -12.51
CA TYR A 17 0.27 11.80 -11.30
C TYR A 17 -0.67 10.60 -11.36
N VAL A 18 -0.22 9.49 -10.76
CA VAL A 18 -1.06 8.35 -10.40
C VAL A 18 -1.27 8.40 -8.89
N PHE A 19 -2.51 8.60 -8.47
CA PHE A 19 -2.88 8.50 -7.06
C PHE A 19 -3.29 7.07 -6.77
N VAL A 20 -2.87 6.54 -5.63
CA VAL A 20 -3.29 5.23 -5.14
C VAL A 20 -3.41 5.27 -3.63
N TYR A 21 -4.50 4.73 -3.11
CA TYR A 21 -4.72 4.53 -1.69
C TYR A 21 -4.46 3.06 -1.37
N CYS A 22 -3.78 2.79 -0.27
CA CYS A 22 -3.58 1.44 0.21
C CYS A 22 -3.82 1.35 1.72
N ASP A 23 -4.42 0.24 2.13
CA ASP A 23 -4.74 -0.04 3.53
C ASP A 23 -4.63 -1.54 3.79
N GLY A 24 -4.35 -1.90 5.05
CA GLY A 24 -4.27 -3.28 5.50
C GLY A 24 -4.74 -3.42 6.94
N ALA A 25 -5.52 -4.47 7.21
CA ALA A 25 -6.07 -4.69 8.53
C ALA A 25 -6.07 -6.18 8.89
N ALA A 26 -5.94 -6.48 10.18
CA ALA A 26 -6.10 -7.83 10.71
C ALA A 26 -7.17 -7.90 11.80
N ILE A 27 -7.92 -8.99 11.76
CA ILE A 27 -8.84 -9.41 12.82
C ILE A 27 -8.08 -10.39 13.71
N HIS A 28 -8.20 -10.22 15.03
CA HIS A 28 -7.48 -11.02 16.04
C HIS A 28 -5.94 -10.93 15.92
N ASN A 29 -5.44 -9.73 15.62
CA ASN A 29 -4.01 -9.44 15.38
C ASN A 29 -3.06 -10.19 16.34
N GLY A 30 -2.13 -10.95 15.78
CA GLY A 30 -1.12 -11.71 16.53
C GLY A 30 -1.58 -13.06 17.11
N ALA A 31 -2.87 -13.42 16.97
CA ALA A 31 -3.37 -14.74 17.37
C ALA A 31 -3.08 -15.80 16.29
N SER A 32 -3.02 -17.08 16.69
CA SER A 32 -2.82 -18.21 15.76
C SER A 32 -3.95 -18.40 14.75
N TYR A 33 -5.08 -17.72 14.94
CA TYR A 33 -6.25 -17.72 14.08
C TYR A 33 -6.55 -16.32 13.52
N ALA A 34 -5.57 -15.41 13.58
CA ALA A 34 -5.67 -14.10 12.99
C ALA A 34 -5.92 -14.22 11.48
N GLN A 35 -6.65 -13.26 10.93
CA GLN A 35 -6.88 -13.12 9.51
C GLN A 35 -6.62 -11.67 9.14
N ALA A 36 -5.76 -11.47 8.16
CA ALA A 36 -5.35 -10.19 7.66
C ALA A 36 -5.75 -10.03 6.20
N GLY A 37 -6.09 -8.81 5.82
CA GLY A 37 -6.50 -8.47 4.47
C GLY A 37 -5.91 -7.12 4.07
N PHE A 38 -5.71 -6.96 2.77
CA PHE A 38 -5.14 -5.75 2.18
C PHE A 38 -6.08 -5.20 1.10
N ALA A 39 -5.95 -3.92 0.81
CA ALA A 39 -6.65 -3.27 -0.29
C ALA A 39 -5.77 -2.19 -0.94
N VAL A 40 -5.91 -2.06 -2.26
CA VAL A 40 -5.29 -1.07 -3.13
C VAL A 40 -6.40 -0.47 -3.99
N TYR A 41 -6.49 0.86 -3.98
CA TYR A 41 -7.54 1.60 -4.66
C TYR A 41 -6.98 2.80 -5.44
N PHE A 42 -7.15 2.75 -6.75
CA PHE A 42 -6.94 3.83 -7.69
C PHE A 42 -8.26 4.59 -7.88
N PRO A 43 -8.30 5.89 -7.54
CA PRO A 43 -9.48 6.72 -7.74
C PRO A 43 -9.68 7.11 -9.22
N ASP A 44 -8.66 6.93 -10.06
CA ASP A 44 -8.74 7.19 -11.50
C ASP A 44 -9.59 6.09 -12.18
N PRO A 45 -10.74 6.41 -12.79
CA PRO A 45 -11.60 5.42 -13.43
C PRO A 45 -10.91 4.64 -14.57
N GLU A 46 -9.90 5.21 -15.23
CA GLU A 46 -9.13 4.50 -16.27
C GLU A 46 -8.21 3.41 -15.69
N LEU A 47 -7.96 3.46 -14.38
CA LEU A 47 -7.11 2.54 -13.63
C LEU A 47 -7.91 1.62 -12.69
N ASP A 48 -9.25 1.65 -12.73
CA ASP A 48 -10.10 0.83 -11.84
C ASP A 48 -9.80 -0.68 -11.94
N TRP A 49 -9.35 -1.15 -13.11
CA TRP A 49 -8.93 -2.54 -13.33
C TRP A 49 -7.65 -2.94 -12.59
N LEU A 50 -6.92 -1.98 -12.02
CA LEU A 50 -5.76 -2.19 -11.14
C LEU A 50 -6.14 -2.26 -9.66
N ASN A 51 -7.40 -2.02 -9.31
CA ASN A 51 -7.87 -2.16 -7.93
C ASN A 51 -7.75 -3.61 -7.48
N GLU A 52 -7.17 -3.80 -6.31
CA GLU A 52 -6.89 -5.13 -5.76
C GLU A 52 -7.28 -5.16 -4.29
N SER A 53 -7.89 -6.26 -3.85
CA SER A 53 -8.04 -6.57 -2.43
C SER A 53 -8.06 -8.06 -2.23
N GLY A 54 -7.63 -8.50 -1.05
CA GLY A 54 -7.54 -9.92 -0.77
C GLY A 54 -7.06 -10.21 0.64
N SER A 55 -7.00 -11.51 0.96
CA SER A 55 -6.37 -11.97 2.19
C SER A 55 -4.85 -11.84 2.05
N LEU A 56 -4.19 -11.45 3.14
CA LEU A 56 -2.74 -11.43 3.22
C LEU A 56 -2.22 -12.86 2.97
N PRO A 57 -1.24 -13.06 2.06
CA PRO A 57 -0.62 -14.37 1.88
C PRO A 57 0.17 -14.78 3.14
N ASP A 58 0.41 -16.09 3.28
CA ASP A 58 1.14 -16.73 4.38
C ASP A 58 0.38 -16.91 5.71
N TYR A 59 1.05 -17.50 6.70
CA TYR A 59 0.48 -17.85 8.01
C TYR A 59 0.56 -16.73 9.04
N GLU A 60 1.42 -15.74 8.82
CA GLU A 60 1.61 -14.58 9.72
C GLU A 60 0.64 -13.47 9.37
N GLN A 61 -0.51 -13.48 10.04
CA GLN A 61 -1.65 -12.61 9.77
C GLN A 61 -1.67 -11.43 10.76
N THR A 62 -0.92 -10.37 10.47
CA THR A 62 -0.87 -9.13 11.28
C THR A 62 -1.26 -7.90 10.47
N SER A 63 -1.74 -6.84 11.16
CA SER A 63 -2.11 -5.59 10.49
C SER A 63 -0.90 -4.93 9.81
N ASN A 64 0.24 -4.84 10.48
CA ASN A 64 1.45 -4.21 9.92
C ASN A 64 1.93 -4.92 8.64
N ARG A 65 1.86 -6.27 8.60
CA ARG A 65 2.17 -7.03 7.38
C ARG A 65 1.15 -6.77 6.27
N ALA A 66 -0.13 -6.66 6.60
CA ALA A 66 -1.17 -6.30 5.65
C ALA A 66 -0.97 -4.91 5.04
N GLU A 67 -0.64 -3.91 5.87
CA GLU A 67 -0.36 -2.54 5.42
C GLU A 67 0.88 -2.48 4.51
N LEU A 68 1.97 -3.16 4.90
CA LEU A 68 3.16 -3.27 4.04
C LEU A 68 2.86 -3.98 2.73
N TYR A 69 2.12 -5.07 2.77
CA TYR A 69 1.75 -5.81 1.58
C TYR A 69 0.90 -4.92 0.66
N ALA A 70 -0.09 -4.20 1.19
CA ALA A 70 -0.89 -3.23 0.44
C ALA A 70 0.00 -2.16 -0.24
N LEU A 71 1.00 -1.63 0.47
CA LEU A 71 1.94 -0.65 -0.08
C LEU A 71 2.77 -1.23 -1.24
N ILE A 72 3.30 -2.44 -1.09
CA ILE A 72 4.07 -3.13 -2.14
C ILE A 72 3.18 -3.35 -3.36
N ARG A 73 1.97 -3.88 -3.17
CA ARG A 73 1.02 -4.11 -4.25
C ARG A 73 0.64 -2.82 -4.97
N ALA A 74 0.43 -1.72 -4.24
CA ALA A 74 0.18 -0.42 -4.83
C ALA A 74 1.35 0.06 -5.71
N ALA A 75 2.59 -0.13 -5.25
CA ALA A 75 3.79 0.24 -6.02
C ALA A 75 3.99 -0.65 -7.25
N GLU A 76 3.70 -1.95 -7.15
CA GLU A 76 3.81 -2.91 -8.26
C GLU A 76 2.73 -2.72 -9.33
N ALA A 77 1.49 -2.40 -8.92
CA ALA A 77 0.37 -2.20 -9.82
C ALA A 77 0.42 -0.84 -10.55
N ALA A 78 1.15 0.13 -10.01
CA ALA A 78 1.20 1.47 -10.57
C ALA A 78 1.76 1.48 -12.01
N PRO A 79 1.10 2.17 -12.96
CA PRO A 79 1.56 2.28 -14.33
C PRO A 79 2.97 2.89 -14.44
N THR A 80 3.76 2.37 -15.39
CA THR A 80 5.12 2.86 -15.69
C THR A 80 5.15 3.78 -16.91
N ASP A 81 4.07 4.53 -17.14
CA ASP A 81 3.87 5.40 -18.30
C ASP A 81 4.52 6.80 -18.17
N GLY A 82 5.36 7.00 -17.16
CA GLY A 82 6.12 8.22 -16.92
C GLY A 82 5.46 9.21 -15.95
N ARG A 83 4.25 8.91 -15.46
CA ARG A 83 3.59 9.69 -14.40
C ARG A 83 4.26 9.47 -13.04
N GLN A 84 4.15 10.46 -12.15
CA GLN A 84 4.61 10.33 -10.77
C GLN A 84 3.57 9.60 -9.92
N VAL A 85 3.97 8.54 -9.22
CA VAL A 85 3.07 7.78 -8.36
C VAL A 85 3.05 8.38 -6.96
N VAL A 86 1.85 8.63 -6.44
CA VAL A 86 1.59 9.14 -5.09
C VAL A 86 0.75 8.12 -4.34
N ILE A 87 1.38 7.44 -3.40
CA ILE A 87 0.73 6.42 -2.56
C ILE A 87 0.29 7.05 -1.23
N PHE A 88 -0.99 6.91 -0.90
CA PHE A 88 -1.56 7.33 0.37
C PHE A 88 -1.74 6.11 1.28
N SER A 89 -1.15 6.17 2.46
CA SER A 89 -1.33 5.20 3.55
C SER A 89 -1.43 5.96 4.87
N ASP A 90 -2.16 5.43 5.84
CA ASP A 90 -2.21 5.92 7.22
C ASP A 90 -1.22 5.17 8.14
N SER A 91 -0.59 4.10 7.64
CA SER A 91 0.41 3.33 8.36
C SER A 91 1.73 4.09 8.48
N LYS A 92 2.02 4.54 9.70
CA LYS A 92 3.35 5.10 10.04
C LYS A 92 4.46 4.10 9.75
N TYR A 93 4.19 2.81 9.91
CA TYR A 93 5.16 1.75 9.65
C TYR A 93 5.46 1.64 8.16
N ALA A 94 4.43 1.54 7.31
CA ALA A 94 4.60 1.46 5.86
C ALA A 94 5.27 2.72 5.29
N ILE A 95 4.89 3.91 5.77
CA ILE A 95 5.52 5.18 5.38
C ILE A 95 7.00 5.22 5.79
N ASN A 96 7.33 4.78 7.00
CA ASN A 96 8.72 4.74 7.46
C ASN A 96 9.56 3.78 6.61
N CYS A 97 9.05 2.59 6.28
CA CYS A 97 9.72 1.65 5.39
C CYS A 97 9.97 2.25 3.99
N ALA A 98 9.00 2.99 3.43
CA ALA A 98 9.15 3.65 2.13
C ALA A 98 10.16 4.81 2.15
N HIS A 99 10.21 5.56 3.25
CA HIS A 99 11.08 6.74 3.37
C HIS A 99 12.54 6.37 3.67
N VAL A 100 12.79 5.21 4.29
CA VAL A 100 14.12 4.62 4.50
C VAL A 100 14.47 3.78 3.26
N GLY A 101 14.63 4.45 2.12
CA GLY A 101 14.83 3.78 0.84
C GLY A 101 16.11 2.93 0.82
N HIS A 102 15.97 1.61 0.75
CA HIS A 102 17.02 0.67 0.29
C HIS A 102 16.41 -0.31 -0.71
N VAL A 103 17.00 -0.34 -1.90
CA VAL A 103 16.53 -1.04 -3.09
C VAL A 103 16.99 -2.50 -3.01
N GLY A 104 16.08 -3.43 -2.70
CA GLY A 104 16.36 -4.87 -2.76
C GLY A 104 15.26 -5.76 -2.18
N ASN A 105 14.87 -6.80 -2.93
CA ASN A 105 13.82 -7.77 -2.55
C ASN A 105 14.11 -8.49 -1.21
N GLU A 106 15.38 -8.66 -0.84
CA GLU A 106 15.79 -9.34 0.41
C GLU A 106 15.46 -8.52 1.67
N ILE A 107 15.39 -7.19 1.56
CA ILE A 107 15.09 -6.29 2.69
C ILE A 107 13.58 -6.19 2.89
N ALA A 108 12.76 -6.24 1.83
CA ALA A 108 11.31 -6.29 1.94
C ALA A 108 10.85 -7.55 2.72
N ASP A 109 11.46 -8.70 2.42
CA ASP A 109 11.23 -9.95 3.16
C ASP A 109 11.67 -9.87 4.63
N GLN A 110 12.76 -9.18 4.92
CA GLN A 110 13.22 -8.95 6.30
C GLN A 110 12.29 -7.97 7.05
N MET A 111 11.83 -6.92 6.39
CA MET A 111 10.91 -5.93 6.96
C MET A 111 9.51 -6.52 7.19
N ALA A 112 9.06 -7.44 6.34
CA ALA A 112 7.83 -8.21 6.57
C ALA A 112 7.96 -9.15 7.78
N ARG A 113 9.15 -9.74 8.01
CA ARG A 113 9.45 -10.52 9.22
C ARG A 113 9.49 -9.65 10.48
N ASP A 114 10.08 -8.46 10.40
CA ASP A 114 10.18 -7.55 11.55
C ASP A 114 8.82 -6.92 11.90
N ALA A 115 7.95 -6.71 10.92
CA ALA A 115 6.55 -6.28 11.10
C ALA A 115 5.70 -7.25 11.93
N CYS A 116 6.19 -8.49 12.10
CA CYS A 116 5.49 -9.56 12.80
C CYS A 116 5.72 -9.53 14.33
N TYR A 117 6.61 -8.66 14.84
CA TYR A 117 7.02 -8.63 16.25
C TYR A 117 6.57 -7.38 17.06
N ASP A 118 5.80 -6.47 16.45
CA ASP A 118 5.18 -5.31 17.13
C ASP A 118 3.71 -5.54 17.50
#